data_AF-A0A7L9BER4-F1
#
_entry.id   AF-A0A7L9BER4-F1
#
_cell.length_a   1.000
_cell.length_b   1.000
_cell.length_c   1.000
_cell.angle_alpha   90.00
_cell.angle_beta   90.00
_cell.angle_gamma   90.00
#
_symmetry.space_group_name_H-M   'P 1'
#
loop_
_entity.id
_entity.type
_entity.pdbx_description
1 polymer ?
#
loop_
_entity_poly.entity_id
_entity_poly.type
_entity_poly.pdbx_seq_one_letter_code
_entity_poly.pdbx_strand_id
1 'polypeptide(L)'
;MVLLRFILIAFNVVVVTYLVYRLFIVIQEPIIRWKKILVVGAGLLLLFSPFSMFFGIFRPTMQYFLIYPVAIALFLYLIREVK
;
A
#
# COMPACT_ATOMS: atom_id res chain seq x y z
N MET A 1 17.88 10.67 15.28
CA MET A 1 17.74 9.85 14.04
C MET A 1 17.07 8.50 14.28
N VAL A 2 17.34 7.80 15.39
CA VAL A 2 16.75 6.48 15.69
C VAL A 2 15.23 6.55 15.89
N LEU A 3 14.72 7.52 16.65
CA LEU A 3 13.27 7.67 16.91
C LEU A 3 12.46 7.88 15.61
N LEU A 4 12.93 8.80 14.75
CA LEU A 4 12.30 9.06 13.45
C LEU A 4 12.27 7.80 12.58
N ARG A 5 13.37 7.03 12.57
CA ARG A 5 13.45 5.76 11.83
C ARG A 5 12.44 4.74 12.36
N PHE A 6 12.28 4.61 13.67
CA PHE A 6 11.26 3.75 14.28
C PHE A 6 9.85 4.17 13.91
N ILE A 7 9.54 5.48 13.94
CA ILE A 7 8.24 6.01 13.54
C ILE A 7 7.94 5.67 12.07
N LEU A 8 8.91 5.87 11.18
CA LEU A 8 8.76 5.55 9.75
C LEU A 8 8.55 4.05 9.51
N ILE A 9 9.25 3.19 10.26
CA ILE A 9 9.04 1.74 10.19
C ILE A 9 7.64 1.37 10.68
N ALA A 10 7.22 1.87 11.85
CA ALA A 10 5.90 1.61 12.40
C ALA A 10 4.78 2.06 11.46
N PHE A 11 4.91 3.26 10.88
CA PHE A 11 3.99 3.76 9.86
C PHE A 11 3.91 2.82 8.65
N ASN A 12 5.06 2.39 8.11
CA ASN A 12 5.09 1.45 7.00
C ASN A 12 4.42 0.11 7.35
N VAL A 13 4.66 -0.43 8.55
CA VAL A 13 4.02 -1.67 9.01
C VAL A 13 2.50 -1.50 9.04
N VAL A 14 1.99 -0.44 9.66
CA VAL A 14 0.54 -0.18 9.74
C VAL A 14 -0.07 -0.06 8.35
N VAL A 15 0.58 0.69 7.46
CA VAL A 15 0.13 0.89 6.08
C VAL A 15 0.10 -0.44 5.31
N VAL A 16 1.16 -1.23 5.38
CA VAL A 16 1.26 -2.54 4.71
C VAL A 16 0.18 -3.47 5.23
N THR A 17 0.03 -3.60 6.55
CA THR A 17 -1.00 -4.44 7.17
C THR A 17 -2.40 -4.02 6.72
N TYR A 18 -2.69 -2.72 6.71
CA TYR A 18 -3.97 -2.20 6.27
C TYR A 18 -4.25 -2.48 4.77
N LEU A 19 -3.22 -2.34 3.92
CA LEU A 19 -3.33 -2.57 2.48
C LEU A 19 -3.57 -4.06 2.18
N VAL A 20 -2.85 -4.95 2.87
CA VAL A 20 -3.10 -6.41 2.81
C VAL A 20 -4.53 -6.73 3.24
N TYR A 21 -4.98 -6.19 4.37
CA TYR A 21 -6.34 -6.41 4.86
C TYR A 21 -7.41 -5.99 3.85
N ARG A 22 -7.27 -4.78 3.27
CA ARG A 22 -8.20 -4.29 2.24
C ARG A 22 -8.16 -5.14 0.97
N LEU A 23 -7.00 -5.63 0.55
CA LEU A 23 -6.90 -6.53 -0.60
C LEU A 23 -7.64 -7.85 -0.37
N PHE A 24 -7.55 -8.43 0.83
CA PHE A 24 -8.32 -9.63 1.16
C PHE A 24 -9.82 -9.41 1.04
N ILE A 25 -10.34 -8.27 1.54
CA ILE A 25 -11.76 -7.90 1.39
C ILE A 25 -12.15 -7.80 -0.10
N VAL A 26 -11.37 -7.06 -0.90
CA VAL A 26 -11.61 -6.88 -2.34
C VAL A 26 -11.68 -8.22 -3.09
N ILE A 27 -10.82 -9.17 -2.72
CA ILE A 27 -10.78 -10.49 -3.35
C ILE A 27 -12.08 -11.26 -3.07
N GLN A 28 -12.60 -11.17 -1.83
CA GLN A 28 -13.81 -11.86 -1.38
C GLN A 28 -15.10 -11.21 -1.90
N GLU A 29 -15.11 -9.89 -2.11
CA GLU A 29 -16.32 -9.22 -2.58
C GLU A 29 -16.68 -9.54 -4.05
N PRO A 30 -17.98 -9.65 -4.39
CA PRO A 30 -18.46 -9.88 -5.75
C PRO A 30 -18.43 -8.59 -6.60
N ILE A 31 -17.23 -8.06 -6.84
CA ILE A 31 -16.98 -6.87 -7.68
C ILE A 31 -16.81 -7.30 -9.15
N ILE A 32 -17.11 -6.38 -10.08
CA ILE A 32 -16.84 -6.53 -11.52
C ILE A 32 -15.38 -6.98 -11.75
N ARG A 33 -15.20 -8.04 -12.56
CA ARG A 33 -13.90 -8.70 -12.81
C ARG A 33 -12.78 -7.72 -13.19
N TRP A 34 -13.04 -6.80 -14.14
CA TRP A 34 -12.05 -5.80 -14.56
C TRP A 34 -11.62 -4.85 -13.45
N LYS A 35 -12.59 -4.35 -12.65
CA LYS A 35 -12.28 -3.51 -11.49
C LYS A 35 -11.45 -4.28 -10.46
N LYS A 36 -11.80 -5.55 -10.21
CA LYS A 36 -11.06 -6.41 -9.28
C LYS A 36 -9.60 -6.59 -9.72
N ILE A 37 -9.35 -6.86 -10.99
CA ILE A 37 -7.97 -7.00 -11.52
C ILE A 37 -7.18 -5.71 -11.33
N LEU A 38 -7.76 -4.55 -11.66
CA LEU A 38 -7.10 -3.26 -11.48
C LEU A 38 -6.77 -2.96 -10.03
N VAL A 39 -7.72 -3.18 -9.13
CA VAL A 39 -7.52 -2.96 -7.69
C VAL A 39 -6.46 -3.91 -7.13
N VAL A 40 -6.56 -5.21 -7.40
CA VAL A 40 -5.59 -6.18 -6.89
C VAL A 40 -4.19 -5.90 -7.45
N GLY A 41 -4.09 -5.61 -8.75
CA GLY A 41 -2.82 -5.25 -9.38
C GLY A 41 -2.20 -3.98 -8.78
N ALA A 42 -3.00 -2.92 -8.61
CA ALA A 42 -2.53 -1.67 -8.01
C ALA A 42 -2.11 -1.87 -6.54
N GLY A 43 -2.88 -2.63 -5.75
CA GLY A 43 -2.54 -2.90 -4.37
C GLY A 43 -1.28 -3.75 -4.21
N LEU A 44 -1.06 -4.73 -5.09
CA LEU A 44 0.18 -5.50 -5.12
C LEU A 44 1.40 -4.64 -5.47
N LEU A 45 1.27 -3.72 -6.44
CA LEU A 45 2.33 -2.75 -6.76
C LEU A 45 2.65 -1.85 -5.56
N LEU A 46 1.63 -1.39 -4.83
CA LEU A 46 1.81 -0.59 -3.61
C LEU A 46 2.44 -1.38 -2.46
N LEU A 47 2.21 -2.69 -2.37
CA LEU A 47 2.88 -3.56 -1.40
C LEU A 47 4.33 -3.85 -1.78
N PHE A 48 4.62 -3.95 -3.07
CA PHE A 48 5.98 -4.21 -3.54
C PHE A 48 6.94 -3.08 -3.16
N SER A 49 6.45 -1.84 -3.08
CA SER A 49 7.27 -0.68 -2.76
C SER A 49 7.92 -0.74 -1.35
N PRO A 50 7.19 -0.86 -0.23
CA PRO A 50 7.81 -1.01 1.09
C PRO A 50 8.59 -2.32 1.22
N PHE A 51 8.15 -3.40 0.55
CA PHE A 51 8.86 -4.69 0.57
C PHE A 51 10.25 -4.55 -0.05
N SER A 52 10.34 -3.96 -1.24
CA SER A 52 11.61 -3.73 -1.94
C SER A 52 12.57 -2.81 -1.19
N MET A 53 12.07 -1.89 -0.35
CA MET A 53 12.91 -1.12 0.57
C MET A 53 13.48 -1.96 1.71
N PHE A 54 12.67 -2.88 2.26
CA PHE A 54 13.13 -3.77 3.32
C PHE A 54 14.26 -4.70 2.84
N PHE A 55 14.16 -5.20 1.60
CA PHE A 55 15.20 -6.02 0.96
C PHE A 55 16.37 -5.22 0.38
N GLY A 56 16.38 -3.89 0.53
CA GLY A 56 17.48 -3.04 0.05
C GLY A 56 17.56 -2.87 -1.46
N ILE A 57 16.51 -3.23 -2.21
CA ILE A 57 16.43 -3.08 -3.67
C ILE A 57 16.32 -1.59 -4.04
N PHE A 58 15.52 -0.82 -3.29
CA PHE A 58 15.38 0.62 -3.46
C PHE A 58 15.80 1.39 -2.21
N ARG A 59 16.42 2.55 -2.41
CA ARG A 59 16.74 3.47 -1.33
C ARG A 59 15.51 4.29 -0.94
N PRO A 60 15.16 4.40 0.35
CA PRO A 60 14.10 5.30 0.80
C PRO A 60 14.53 6.75 0.55
N THR A 61 13.87 7.42 -0.40
CA THR A 61 14.10 8.84 -0.71
C THR A 61 12.96 9.71 -0.15
N MET A 62 13.22 11.01 0.02
CA MET A 62 12.17 11.98 0.39
C MET A 62 10.99 11.96 -0.60
N GLN A 63 11.27 11.77 -1.89
CA GLN A 63 10.25 11.66 -2.93
C GLN A 63 9.32 10.48 -2.69
N TYR A 64 9.85 9.32 -2.31
CA TYR A 64 9.04 8.17 -1.94
C TYR A 64 8.10 8.48 -0.77
N PHE A 65 8.62 9.09 0.30
CA PHE A 65 7.80 9.43 1.47
C PHE A 65 6.67 10.42 1.17
N LEU A 66 6.79 11.21 0.10
CA LEU A 66 5.73 12.10 -0.37
C LEU A 66 4.73 11.39 -1.30
N ILE A 67 5.24 10.60 -2.24
CA ILE A 67 4.41 9.95 -3.27
C ILE A 67 3.60 8.78 -2.69
N TYR A 68 4.22 8.00 -1.80
CA TYR A 68 3.62 6.78 -1.29
C TYR A 68 2.31 7.00 -0.52
N PRO A 69 2.20 7.96 0.42
CA PRO A 69 0.93 8.27 1.08
C PRO A 69 -0.16 8.72 0.10
N VAL A 70 0.20 9.51 -0.92
CA VAL A 70 -0.75 9.97 -1.95
C VAL A 70 -1.27 8.79 -2.78
N ALA A 71 -0.38 7.88 -3.19
CA ALA A 71 -0.75 6.70 -3.95
C ALA A 71 -1.66 5.76 -3.15
N ILE A 72 -1.41 5.60 -1.85
CA ILE A 72 -2.30 4.86 -0.94
C ILE A 72 -3.65 5.55 -0.80
N ALA A 73 -3.69 6.86 -0.59
CA ALA A 73 -4.94 7.60 -0.46
C ALA A 73 -5.81 7.44 -1.72
N LEU A 74 -5.21 7.54 -2.91
CA LEU A 74 -5.90 7.31 -4.17
C LEU A 74 -6.40 5.86 -4.30
N PHE A 75 -5.58 4.88 -3.91
CA PHE A 75 -5.98 3.48 -3.89
C PHE A 75 -7.18 3.24 -2.97
N LEU A 76 -7.15 3.78 -1.76
CA LEU A 76 -8.25 3.69 -0.80
C LEU A 76 -9.51 4.36 -1.31
N TYR A 77 -9.39 5.51 -1.97
CA TYR A 77 -10.51 6.17 -2.63
C TYR A 77 -11.13 5.29 -3.72
N LEU A 78 -10.31 4.64 -4.54
CA LEU A 78 -10.77 3.74 -5.60
C LEU A 78 -11.57 2.54 -5.06
N ILE A 79 -11.20 2.05 -3.87
CA ILE A 79 -11.86 0.91 -3.24
C ILE A 79 -12.85 1.31 -2.15
N ARG A 80 -13.22 2.60 -2.02
CA ARG A 80 -14.08 3.05 -0.91
C ARG A 80 -15.46 2.38 -0.89
N GLU A 81 -15.94 1.97 -2.07
CA GLU A 81 -17.28 1.38 -2.25
C GLU A 81 -17.28 -0.13 -2.02
N VAL A 82 -16.09 -0.73 -1.86
CA VAL A 82 -15.90 -2.12 -1.47
C VAL A 82 -16.09 -2.21 0.05
N LYS A 83 -17.13 -2.93 0.50
CA LYS A 83 -17.54 -2.98 1.90
C LYS A 83 -16.72 -3.98 2.71
#